data_AF-A0A6G0XF08-F1
#
_entry.id   AF-A0A6G0XF08-F1
#
_cell.length_a   1.000
_cell.length_b   1.000
_cell.length_c   1.000
_cell.angle_alpha   90.00
_cell.angle_beta   90.00
_cell.angle_gamma   90.00
#
_symmetry.space_group_name_H-M   'P 1'
#
loop_
_entity.id
_entity.type
_entity.pdbx_description
1 polymer ?
#
loop_
_entity_poly.entity_id
_entity_poly.type
_entity_poly.pdbx_seq_one_letter_code
_entity_poly.pdbx_strand_id
1 'polypeptide(L)'
;MVVDVDASRFALRPLSHHLTAQVMMGMHKSSTHQTTESKHTSTYDVTQDQRAQYVRRLFQEVVKVHTMLRAPFNKTSVLETCKTYEHDLWNGCATPEEYVRLMRAQVQSIAKKGRCMLQQSREFEVAPSSQSSSPANAYERHVPSASPEVSMKQLQQAHIRRALSSSWLKTQRKASRFRWESPMDAQEEAYVHADQRAAESDILQSIRNLYYNQLCSYEEQLCLSLAAEHRDWVAFDLSVVQGLLATLDPHCEAPQYHHNIQTLHSQIEKVLKEKALFDYMWEMERSKLAFSGGTHTPI
;
A
#
# COMPACT_ATOMS: atom_id res chain seq x y z
N MET A 1 -10.91 44.69 36.14
CA MET A 1 -9.99 43.73 36.76
C MET A 1 -10.13 42.42 36.02
N VAL A 2 -9.26 42.23 35.04
CA VAL A 2 -9.13 40.99 34.27
C VAL A 2 -7.94 40.27 34.89
N VAL A 3 -8.14 39.03 35.34
CA VAL A 3 -7.03 38.17 35.73
C VAL A 3 -7.02 37.01 34.75
N ASP A 4 -6.08 37.14 33.82
CA ASP A 4 -5.51 36.08 32.99
C ASP A 4 -5.06 34.90 33.87
N VAL A 5 -5.48 33.70 33.50
CA VAL A 5 -4.83 32.45 33.95
C VAL A 5 -4.56 31.59 32.73
N ASP A 6 -3.42 31.90 32.11
CA ASP A 6 -2.36 30.99 31.70
C ASP A 6 -2.74 29.78 30.80
N ALA A 7 -2.90 30.06 29.51
CA ALA A 7 -3.02 29.08 28.42
C ALA A 7 -1.65 28.62 27.86
N SER A 8 -0.60 28.53 28.69
CA SER A 8 0.78 28.32 28.22
C SER A 8 1.40 26.96 28.61
N ARG A 9 0.64 25.85 28.54
CA ARG A 9 1.21 24.50 28.80
C ARG A 9 1.02 23.45 27.71
N PHE A 10 0.44 23.79 26.55
CA PHE A 10 0.41 22.88 25.40
C PHE A 10 0.97 23.55 24.14
N ALA A 11 2.25 23.92 24.20
CA ALA A 11 3.02 24.15 22.99
C ALA A 11 3.31 22.79 22.33
N LEU A 12 2.37 22.31 21.53
CA LEU A 12 2.57 21.22 20.57
C LEU A 12 3.67 21.66 19.60
N ARG A 13 4.90 21.21 19.84
CA ARG A 13 6.00 21.34 18.88
C ARG A 13 5.60 20.64 17.57
N PRO A 14 5.90 21.22 16.39
CA PRO A 14 5.60 20.59 15.12
C PRO A 14 6.50 19.36 14.92
N LEU A 15 5.94 18.17 15.10
CA LEU A 15 6.59 16.86 14.91
C LEU A 15 6.94 16.54 13.44
N SER A 16 6.53 17.37 12.48
CA SER A 16 6.66 17.10 11.04
C SER A 16 8.11 17.20 10.51
N HIS A 17 8.92 18.10 11.04
CA HIS A 17 10.32 18.25 10.59
C HIS A 17 11.26 17.20 11.18
N HIS A 18 10.95 16.72 12.38
CA HIS A 18 11.83 15.78 13.09
C HIS A 18 11.79 14.38 12.46
N LEU A 19 10.63 13.95 11.94
CA LEU A 19 10.49 12.64 11.29
C LEU A 19 11.16 12.61 9.92
N THR A 20 10.96 13.64 9.09
CA THR A 20 11.65 13.78 7.81
C THR A 20 13.16 13.87 8.05
N ALA A 21 13.62 14.68 9.01
CA ALA A 21 15.03 14.72 9.38
C ALA A 21 15.53 13.37 9.91
N GLN A 22 14.78 12.62 10.71
CA GLN A 22 15.22 11.33 11.26
C GLN A 22 15.29 10.22 10.20
N VAL A 23 14.40 10.23 9.20
CA VAL A 23 14.49 9.36 8.01
C VAL A 23 15.69 9.78 7.14
N MET A 24 15.92 11.09 6.97
CA MET A 24 16.98 11.66 6.13
C MET A 24 18.37 11.67 6.77
N MET A 25 18.51 11.67 8.10
CA MET A 25 19.79 11.68 8.83
C MET A 25 20.59 10.37 8.63
N GLY A 26 19.99 9.35 8.02
CA GLY A 26 20.69 8.16 7.51
C GLY A 26 21.28 8.33 6.10
N MET A 27 21.03 9.44 5.42
CA MET A 27 21.55 9.76 4.08
C MET A 27 22.88 10.52 4.13
N HIS A 28 23.24 11.13 5.26
CA HIS A 28 24.45 11.96 5.40
C HIS A 28 25.69 11.24 5.97
N LYS A 29 25.68 9.90 6.11
CA LYS A 29 26.90 9.16 6.48
C LYS A 29 27.73 8.80 5.24
N SER A 30 28.23 9.82 4.57
CA SER A 30 29.33 9.70 3.61
C SER A 30 30.62 10.10 4.33
N SER A 31 31.52 9.13 4.41
CA SER A 31 32.84 9.22 5.04
C SER A 31 33.59 10.47 4.58
N THR A 32 34.07 11.26 5.55
CA THR A 32 35.02 12.35 5.31
C THR A 32 36.39 11.73 5.06
N HIS A 33 36.82 11.66 3.80
CA HIS A 33 38.24 11.54 3.46
C HIS A 33 38.61 12.50 2.32
N GLN A 34 39.71 13.20 2.56
CA GLN A 34 40.32 14.24 1.75
C GLN A 34 40.86 13.73 0.41
N THR A 35 40.67 14.58 -0.61
CA THR A 35 41.62 15.00 -1.67
C THR A 35 42.48 13.94 -2.38
N THR A 36 42.18 13.70 -3.65
CA THR A 36 43.12 13.85 -4.78
C THR A 36 42.34 13.98 -6.07
N GLU A 37 42.60 15.04 -6.84
CA GLU A 37 42.09 15.23 -8.20
C GLU A 37 42.59 14.11 -9.11
N SER A 38 41.68 13.30 -9.66
CA SER A 38 41.96 12.55 -10.88
C SER A 38 40.76 12.68 -11.82
N LYS A 39 40.99 13.43 -12.91
CA LYS A 39 40.13 13.41 -14.09
C LYS A 39 40.20 12.02 -14.70
N HIS A 40 39.29 11.13 -14.33
CA HIS A 40 39.06 9.88 -15.05
C HIS A 40 37.80 10.00 -15.91
N THR A 41 38.06 10.25 -17.18
CA THR A 41 37.20 9.89 -18.30
C THR A 41 37.03 8.38 -18.33
N SER A 42 35.90 7.85 -17.86
CA SER A 42 35.45 6.49 -18.19
C SER A 42 33.94 6.46 -18.43
N THR A 43 33.59 6.35 -19.71
CA THR A 43 32.51 5.53 -20.29
C THR A 43 31.21 5.39 -19.47
N TYR A 44 30.15 6.01 -20.00
CA TYR A 44 28.77 6.00 -19.50
C TYR A 44 28.14 4.60 -19.47
N ASP A 45 28.12 3.93 -18.31
CA ASP A 45 27.36 2.68 -18.12
C ASP A 45 26.06 2.83 -17.32
N VAL A 46 25.70 4.04 -16.89
CA VAL A 46 24.40 4.32 -16.23
C VAL A 46 23.69 5.44 -16.97
N THR A 47 22.52 5.12 -17.55
CA THR A 47 21.71 6.08 -18.30
C THR A 47 20.93 7.01 -17.38
N GLN A 48 20.56 8.19 -17.89
CA GLN A 48 19.71 9.13 -17.16
C GLN A 48 18.37 8.51 -16.74
N ASP A 49 17.85 7.55 -17.51
CA ASP A 49 16.62 6.82 -17.18
C ASP A 49 16.80 5.88 -15.98
N GLN A 50 17.97 5.24 -15.86
CA GLN A 50 18.31 4.40 -14.71
C GLN A 50 18.48 5.25 -13.45
N ARG A 51 19.13 6.41 -13.57
CA ARG A 51 19.23 7.39 -12.47
C ARG A 51 17.86 7.85 -11.99
N ALA A 52 17.00 8.25 -12.93
CA ALA A 52 15.61 8.61 -12.63
C ALA A 52 14.82 7.45 -12.00
N GLN A 53 15.09 6.21 -12.38
CA GLN A 53 14.48 5.04 -11.76
C GLN A 53 14.89 4.88 -10.29
N TYR A 54 16.16 5.13 -9.95
CA TYR A 54 16.59 5.07 -8.56
C TYR A 54 16.00 6.21 -7.71
N VAL A 55 15.88 7.42 -8.25
CA VAL A 55 15.15 8.53 -7.59
C VAL A 55 13.71 8.13 -7.31
N ARG A 56 13.02 7.52 -8.29
CA ARG A 56 11.65 7.02 -8.10
C ARG A 56 11.56 5.97 -6.99
N ARG A 57 12.51 5.03 -6.92
CA ARG A 57 12.56 4.00 -5.87
C ARG A 57 12.81 4.59 -4.48
N LEU A 58 13.74 5.54 -4.35
CA LEU A 58 13.96 6.27 -3.10
C LEU A 58 12.70 7.01 -2.66
N PHE A 59 12.07 7.73 -3.59
CA PHE A 59 10.83 8.45 -3.31
C PHE A 59 9.71 7.51 -2.84
N GLN A 60 9.53 6.37 -3.50
CA GLN A 60 8.53 5.37 -3.12
C GLN A 60 8.74 4.84 -1.69
N GLU A 61 9.97 4.50 -1.32
CA GLU A 61 10.25 4.01 0.03
C GLU A 61 10.08 5.10 1.10
N VAL A 62 10.48 6.34 0.84
CA VAL A 62 10.29 7.44 1.80
C VAL A 62 8.80 7.76 2.00
N VAL A 63 8.02 7.80 0.91
CA VAL A 63 6.56 7.99 0.98
C VAL A 63 5.88 6.84 1.73
N LYS A 64 6.33 5.61 1.49
CA LYS A 64 5.84 4.42 2.19
C LYS A 64 6.06 4.54 3.70
N VAL A 65 7.26 4.92 4.13
CA VAL A 65 7.58 5.14 5.55
C VAL A 65 6.69 6.23 6.17
N HIS A 66 6.54 7.37 5.50
CA HIS A 66 5.66 8.45 5.99
C HIS A 66 4.19 8.01 6.09
N THR A 67 3.71 7.25 5.10
CA THR A 67 2.34 6.72 5.08
C THR A 67 2.12 5.71 6.21
N MET A 68 3.07 4.79 6.43
CA MET A 68 3.00 3.81 7.52
C MET A 68 3.04 4.47 8.89
N LEU A 69 3.81 5.55 9.05
CA LEU A 69 3.91 6.31 10.29
C LEU A 69 2.77 7.34 10.46
N ARG A 70 1.81 7.39 9.53
CA ARG A 70 0.73 8.42 9.47
C ARG A 70 1.26 9.85 9.61
N ALA A 71 2.48 10.09 9.17
CA ALA A 71 3.14 11.37 9.33
C ALA A 71 2.80 12.29 8.16
N PRO A 72 2.43 13.56 8.39
CA PRO A 72 2.22 14.50 7.29
C PRO A 72 3.53 14.75 6.55
N PHE A 73 3.48 14.77 5.22
CA PHE A 73 4.65 15.03 4.37
C PHE A 73 4.25 15.79 3.10
N ASN A 74 5.20 16.56 2.56
CA ASN A 74 5.04 17.25 1.28
C ASN A 74 5.75 16.46 0.16
N LYS A 75 4.96 15.92 -0.77
CA LYS A 75 5.46 15.11 -1.90
C LYS A 75 6.53 15.82 -2.73
N THR A 76 6.37 17.13 -2.98
CA THR A 76 7.32 17.91 -3.79
C THR A 76 8.66 18.06 -3.05
N SER A 77 8.63 18.34 -1.76
CA SER A 77 9.83 18.45 -0.93
C SER A 77 10.58 17.12 -0.80
N VAL A 78 9.86 16.01 -0.63
CA VAL A 78 10.45 14.67 -0.59
C VAL A 78 11.11 14.32 -1.93
N LEU A 79 10.45 14.60 -3.05
CA LEU A 79 11.00 14.35 -4.37
C LEU A 79 12.27 15.16 -4.65
N GLU A 80 12.28 16.45 -4.33
CA GLU A 80 13.48 17.29 -4.48
C GLU A 80 14.62 16.76 -3.63
N THR A 81 14.36 16.32 -2.40
CA THR A 81 15.42 15.77 -1.55
C THR A 81 15.97 14.45 -2.09
N CYS A 82 15.13 13.58 -2.67
CA CYS A 82 15.60 12.36 -3.34
C CYS A 82 16.46 12.66 -4.58
N LYS A 83 16.15 13.73 -5.32
CA LYS A 83 16.97 14.19 -6.45
C LYS A 83 18.31 14.73 -5.97
N THR A 84 18.32 15.58 -4.94
CA THR A 84 19.56 16.13 -4.37
C THR A 84 20.47 15.03 -3.87
N TYR A 85 19.92 14.06 -3.13
CA TYR A 85 20.70 12.92 -2.66
C TYR A 85 21.28 12.08 -3.80
N GLU A 86 20.48 11.78 -4.83
CA GLU A 86 20.97 11.05 -5.99
C GLU A 86 22.09 11.82 -6.71
N HIS A 87 21.96 13.14 -6.82
CA HIS A 87 22.94 14.00 -7.44
C HIS A 87 24.25 14.01 -6.65
N ASP A 88 24.19 14.16 -5.33
CA ASP A 88 25.36 14.15 -4.45
C ASP A 88 26.07 12.81 -4.49
N LEU A 89 25.32 11.71 -4.48
CA LEU A 89 25.88 10.37 -4.57
C LEU A 89 26.52 10.11 -5.95
N TRP A 90 25.86 10.54 -7.02
CA TRP A 90 26.39 10.43 -8.38
C TRP A 90 27.72 11.17 -8.54
N ASN A 91 27.82 12.37 -7.98
CA ASN A 91 29.04 13.18 -8.03
C ASN A 91 30.15 12.67 -7.08
N GLY A 92 29.78 11.91 -6.04
CA GLY A 92 30.72 11.38 -5.04
C GLY A 92 31.25 9.97 -5.31
N CYS A 93 30.65 9.23 -6.25
CA CYS A 93 31.08 7.86 -6.58
C CYS A 93 32.22 7.85 -7.61
N ALA A 94 33.21 6.98 -7.39
CA ALA A 94 34.32 6.81 -8.32
C ALA A 94 33.95 5.91 -9.51
N THR A 95 32.97 5.00 -9.34
CA THR A 95 32.50 4.09 -10.40
C THR A 95 30.97 3.96 -10.47
N PRO A 96 30.40 3.58 -11.63
CA PRO A 96 28.97 3.33 -11.77
C PRO A 96 28.45 2.17 -10.91
N GLU A 97 29.25 1.12 -10.71
CA GLU A 97 28.91 -0.02 -9.85
C GLU A 97 28.81 0.40 -8.39
N GLU A 98 29.70 1.30 -7.96
CA GLU A 98 29.67 1.88 -6.62
C GLU A 98 28.40 2.70 -6.42
N TYR A 99 28.04 3.56 -7.38
CA TYR A 99 26.78 4.29 -7.39
C TYR A 99 25.56 3.37 -7.27
N VAL A 100 25.48 2.32 -8.10
CA VAL A 100 24.36 1.37 -8.08
C VAL A 100 24.29 0.64 -6.74
N ARG A 101 25.43 0.20 -6.21
CA ARG A 101 25.51 -0.48 -4.91
C ARG A 101 25.05 0.43 -3.78
N LEU A 102 25.51 1.68 -3.75
CA LEU A 102 25.15 2.65 -2.72
C LEU A 102 23.68 3.08 -2.83
N MET A 103 23.14 3.27 -4.04
CA MET A 103 21.71 3.54 -4.23
C MET A 103 20.83 2.38 -3.73
N ARG A 104 21.20 1.13 -4.05
CA ARG A 104 20.46 -0.06 -3.55
C ARG A 104 20.55 -0.19 -2.04
N ALA A 105 21.75 -0.02 -1.48
CA ALA A 105 21.97 -0.04 -0.04
C ALA A 105 21.13 1.03 0.67
N GLN A 106 21.03 2.23 0.08
CA GLN A 106 20.23 3.30 0.67
C GLN A 106 18.74 3.00 0.65
N VAL A 107 18.21 2.49 -0.46
CA VAL A 107 16.80 2.05 -0.56
C VAL A 107 16.49 1.00 0.52
N GLN A 108 17.37 0.01 0.70
CA GLN A 108 17.22 -1.01 1.74
C GLN A 108 17.34 -0.44 3.16
N SER A 109 18.25 0.52 3.37
CA SER A 109 18.45 1.20 4.65
C SER A 109 17.20 1.99 5.07
N ILE A 110 16.58 2.74 4.15
CA ILE A 110 15.33 3.47 4.39
C ILE A 110 14.21 2.50 4.76
N ALA A 111 14.06 1.40 4.03
CA ALA A 111 13.07 0.37 4.34
C ALA A 111 13.30 -0.24 5.74
N LYS A 112 14.54 -0.59 6.08
CA LYS A 112 14.91 -1.14 7.40
C LYS A 112 14.67 -0.14 8.53
N LYS A 113 15.06 1.12 8.34
CA LYS A 113 14.88 2.17 9.35
C LYS A 113 13.41 2.53 9.56
N GLY A 114 12.63 2.55 8.48
CA GLY A 114 11.17 2.66 8.55
C GLY A 114 10.56 1.57 9.43
N ARG A 115 10.99 0.31 9.26
CA ARG A 115 10.57 -0.81 10.12
C ARG A 115 10.98 -0.62 11.58
N CYS A 116 12.23 -0.22 11.86
CA CYS A 116 12.66 0.05 13.24
C CYS A 116 11.88 1.20 13.88
N MET A 117 11.57 2.27 13.15
CA MET A 117 10.77 3.38 13.65
C MET A 117 9.33 2.96 13.96
N LEU A 118 8.75 2.07 13.16
CA LEU A 118 7.42 1.49 13.41
C LEU A 118 7.40 0.59 14.66
N GLN A 119 8.47 -0.16 14.90
CA GLN A 119 8.64 -0.95 16.12
C GLN A 119 8.78 -0.04 17.36
N GLN A 120 9.63 0.99 17.27
CA GLN A 120 9.85 1.94 18.37
C GLN A 120 8.61 2.79 18.70
N SER A 121 7.83 3.21 17.70
CA SER A 121 6.56 3.90 17.94
C SER A 121 5.54 3.00 18.64
N ARG A 122 5.59 1.69 18.41
CA ARG A 122 4.73 0.70 19.06
C ARG A 122 5.17 0.38 20.49
N GLU A 123 6.47 0.48 20.78
CA GLU A 123 7.03 0.25 22.12
C GLU A 123 6.86 1.46 23.05
N PHE A 124 6.88 2.69 22.53
CA PHE A 124 6.69 3.91 23.35
C PHE A 124 5.23 4.17 23.77
N GLU A 125 4.25 3.50 23.15
CA GLU A 125 2.85 3.49 23.63
C GLU A 125 2.59 2.43 24.73
N VAL A 126 3.61 1.70 25.16
CA VAL A 126 3.49 0.69 26.23
C VAL A 126 4.18 1.18 27.51
N ALA A 127 3.57 2.18 28.14
CA ALA A 127 3.65 2.36 29.60
C ALA A 127 2.28 1.94 30.20
N PRO A 128 2.25 1.26 31.35
CA PRO A 128 1.14 0.38 31.69
C PRO A 128 -0.05 1.18 32.23
N SER A 129 -1.01 1.49 31.36
CA SER A 129 -2.39 1.67 31.78
C SER A 129 -3.16 0.41 31.43
N SER A 130 -3.40 -0.42 32.44
CA SER A 130 -4.62 -1.19 32.66
C SER A 130 -5.54 -1.43 31.46
N GLN A 131 -5.59 -2.68 30.99
CA GLN A 131 -6.71 -3.34 30.30
C GLN A 131 -7.42 -2.62 29.13
N SER A 132 -7.55 -3.36 28.02
CA SER A 132 -8.18 -3.02 26.72
C SER A 132 -7.23 -2.26 25.78
N SER A 133 -7.00 -2.65 24.53
CA SER A 133 -7.60 -3.66 23.67
C SER A 133 -6.57 -4.00 22.58
N SER A 134 -6.25 -5.29 22.42
CA SER A 134 -5.74 -5.78 21.13
C SER A 134 -6.70 -5.31 20.03
N PRO A 135 -6.25 -4.80 18.88
CA PRO A 135 -7.07 -4.90 17.69
C PRO A 135 -6.91 -6.34 17.21
N ALA A 136 -7.44 -7.29 18.00
CA ALA A 136 -8.13 -8.41 17.42
C ALA A 136 -9.39 -7.79 16.79
N ASN A 137 -9.23 -7.10 15.68
CA ASN A 137 -10.33 -6.97 14.73
C ASN A 137 -10.50 -8.38 14.19
N ALA A 138 -11.20 -9.21 14.95
CA ALA A 138 -11.90 -10.32 14.38
C ALA A 138 -12.80 -9.68 13.34
N TYR A 139 -12.37 -9.67 12.07
CA TYR A 139 -13.28 -9.44 10.98
C TYR A 139 -14.42 -10.42 11.22
N GLU A 140 -15.58 -9.91 11.62
CA GLU A 140 -16.75 -10.76 11.80
C GLU A 140 -16.94 -11.46 10.46
N ARG A 141 -16.96 -12.80 10.45
CA ARG A 141 -17.05 -13.56 9.21
C ARG A 141 -18.22 -13.00 8.41
N HIS A 142 -17.94 -12.49 7.22
CA HIS A 142 -18.99 -11.94 6.37
C HIS A 142 -19.97 -13.07 6.06
N VAL A 143 -21.22 -12.89 6.47
CA VAL A 143 -22.29 -13.82 6.12
C VAL A 143 -22.70 -13.47 4.68
N PRO A 144 -22.41 -14.33 3.69
CA PRO A 144 -22.75 -14.03 2.30
C PRO A 144 -24.26 -13.87 2.18
N SER A 145 -24.69 -12.76 1.58
CA SER A 145 -26.12 -12.51 1.36
C SER A 145 -26.73 -13.37 0.25
N ALA A 146 -25.88 -14.02 -0.56
CA ALA A 146 -26.26 -14.89 -1.65
C ALA A 146 -25.22 -16.00 -1.85
N SER A 147 -25.59 -17.07 -2.56
CA SER A 147 -24.64 -18.11 -2.95
C SER A 147 -23.56 -17.55 -3.90
N PRO A 148 -22.41 -18.23 -4.04
CA PRO A 148 -21.36 -17.81 -4.97
C PRO A 148 -21.86 -17.73 -6.42
N GLU A 149 -22.69 -18.67 -6.87
CA GLU A 149 -23.23 -18.69 -8.23
C GLU A 149 -24.18 -17.51 -8.48
N VAL A 150 -25.01 -17.19 -7.48
CA VAL A 150 -25.92 -16.04 -7.54
C VAL A 150 -25.13 -14.74 -7.51
N SER A 151 -24.12 -14.64 -6.64
CA SER A 151 -23.25 -13.45 -6.54
C SER A 151 -22.47 -13.23 -7.84
N MET A 152 -22.02 -14.30 -8.52
CA MET A 152 -21.37 -14.20 -9.82
C MET A 152 -22.31 -13.71 -10.91
N LYS A 153 -23.56 -14.21 -10.95
CA LYS A 153 -24.58 -13.72 -11.89
C LYS A 153 -24.92 -12.25 -11.64
N GLN A 154 -25.08 -11.86 -10.37
CA GLN A 154 -25.33 -10.47 -9.96
C GLN A 154 -24.17 -9.56 -10.37
N LEU A 155 -22.92 -9.99 -10.15
CA LEU A 155 -21.72 -9.30 -10.57
C LEU A 155 -21.72 -9.03 -12.09
N GLN A 156 -21.97 -10.05 -12.91
CA GLN A 156 -22.03 -9.94 -14.36
C GLN A 156 -23.14 -8.99 -14.82
N GLN A 157 -24.35 -9.14 -14.25
CA GLN A 157 -25.50 -8.30 -14.59
C GLN A 157 -25.26 -6.84 -14.21
N ALA A 158 -24.64 -6.57 -13.06
CA ALA A 158 -24.30 -5.23 -12.62
C ALA A 158 -23.22 -4.59 -13.50
N HIS A 159 -22.21 -5.36 -13.94
CA HIS A 159 -21.24 -4.89 -14.94
C HIS A 159 -21.90 -4.51 -16.27
N ILE A 160 -22.86 -5.32 -16.76
CA ILE A 160 -23.61 -5.03 -17.98
C ILE A 160 -24.41 -3.73 -17.81
N ARG A 161 -25.18 -3.58 -16.72
CA ARG A 161 -25.94 -2.35 -16.42
C ARG A 161 -25.03 -1.12 -16.41
N ARG A 162 -23.90 -1.18 -15.68
CA ARG A 162 -22.93 -0.09 -15.63
C ARG A 162 -22.37 0.26 -17.02
N ALA A 163 -22.08 -0.73 -17.84
CA ALA A 163 -21.57 -0.53 -19.19
C ALA A 163 -22.62 0.12 -20.12
N LEU A 164 -23.87 -0.35 -20.04
CA LEU A 164 -25.00 0.22 -20.79
C LEU A 164 -25.26 1.67 -20.38
N SER A 165 -25.34 1.96 -19.08
CA SER A 165 -25.54 3.31 -18.54
C SER A 165 -24.40 4.25 -18.94
N SER A 166 -23.14 3.78 -18.87
CA SER A 166 -21.98 4.55 -19.35
C SER A 166 -22.00 4.80 -20.85
N SER A 167 -22.43 3.82 -21.65
CA SER A 167 -22.54 3.93 -23.11
C SER A 167 -23.64 4.90 -23.51
N TRP A 168 -24.78 4.84 -22.83
CA TRP A 168 -25.91 5.74 -23.01
C TRP A 168 -25.50 7.18 -22.71
N LEU A 169 -24.89 7.45 -21.55
CA LEU A 169 -24.39 8.79 -21.19
C LEU A 169 -23.37 9.32 -22.21
N LYS A 170 -22.47 8.46 -22.72
CA LYS A 170 -21.51 8.84 -23.76
C LYS A 170 -22.19 9.18 -25.07
N THR A 171 -23.22 8.43 -25.45
CA THR A 171 -24.00 8.66 -26.66
C THR A 171 -24.74 9.98 -26.55
N GLN A 172 -25.45 10.23 -25.44
CA GLN A 172 -26.15 11.48 -25.19
C GLN A 172 -25.22 12.70 -25.22
N ARG A 173 -24.02 12.62 -24.63
CA ARG A 173 -23.02 13.71 -24.71
C ARG A 173 -22.48 13.99 -26.10
N LYS A 174 -22.45 12.99 -26.98
CA LYS A 174 -22.05 13.18 -28.38
C LYS A 174 -23.19 13.79 -29.16
N ALA A 175 -24.39 13.32 -28.88
CA ALA A 175 -25.60 13.66 -29.56
C ALA A 175 -25.99 15.13 -29.26
N SER A 176 -25.85 15.58 -28.00
CA SER A 176 -26.09 16.97 -27.56
C SER A 176 -25.23 18.04 -28.25
N ARG A 177 -24.24 17.63 -29.05
CA ARG A 177 -23.44 18.52 -29.91
C ARG A 177 -24.18 18.92 -31.19
N PHE A 178 -25.24 18.22 -31.56
CA PHE A 178 -26.02 18.47 -32.76
C PHE A 178 -27.21 19.39 -32.45
N ARG A 179 -27.34 20.48 -33.22
CA ARG A 179 -28.34 21.54 -33.02
C ARG A 179 -29.81 21.09 -33.11
N TRP A 180 -30.08 19.92 -33.68
CA TRP A 180 -31.44 19.41 -33.93
C TRP A 180 -31.93 18.49 -32.83
N GLU A 181 -31.07 18.14 -31.89
CA GLU A 181 -31.43 17.20 -30.83
C GLU A 181 -32.08 17.92 -29.66
N SER A 182 -33.13 17.32 -29.14
CA SER A 182 -33.89 17.88 -28.02
C SER A 182 -32.99 17.96 -26.79
N PRO A 183 -33.15 18.99 -25.92
CA PRO A 183 -32.48 19.03 -24.63
C PRO A 183 -32.72 17.71 -23.88
N MET A 184 -31.64 17.13 -23.35
CA MET A 184 -31.71 15.87 -22.62
C MET A 184 -32.69 15.98 -21.45
N ASP A 185 -33.56 14.96 -21.30
CA ASP A 185 -34.48 14.91 -20.18
C ASP A 185 -33.70 14.71 -18.87
N ALA A 186 -33.75 15.71 -18.00
CA ALA A 186 -33.08 15.70 -16.70
C ALA A 186 -33.55 14.53 -15.82
N GLN A 187 -34.78 14.06 -15.99
CA GLN A 187 -35.31 12.92 -15.26
C GLN A 187 -34.69 11.60 -15.75
N GLU A 188 -34.49 11.46 -17.06
CA GLU A 188 -33.84 10.29 -17.66
C GLU A 188 -32.35 10.25 -17.29
N GLU A 189 -31.64 11.38 -17.33
CA GLU A 189 -30.25 11.47 -16.87
C GLU A 189 -30.11 11.11 -15.39
N ALA A 190 -30.99 11.63 -14.52
CA ALA A 190 -30.99 11.31 -13.10
C ALA A 190 -31.24 9.81 -12.86
N TYR A 191 -32.14 9.19 -13.63
CA TYR A 191 -32.40 7.75 -13.58
C TYR A 191 -31.15 6.94 -13.97
N VAL A 192 -30.48 7.28 -15.07
CA VAL A 192 -29.28 6.56 -15.53
C VAL A 192 -28.12 6.70 -14.52
N HIS A 193 -27.98 7.87 -13.89
CA HIS A 193 -27.02 8.05 -12.79
C HIS A 193 -27.39 7.27 -11.52
N ALA A 194 -28.68 7.12 -11.21
CA ALA A 194 -29.13 6.28 -10.11
C ALA A 194 -28.86 4.79 -10.38
N ASP A 195 -29.18 4.30 -11.58
CA ASP A 195 -28.90 2.93 -12.00
C ASP A 195 -27.40 2.63 -12.02
N GLN A 196 -26.57 3.57 -12.49
CA GLN A 196 -25.11 3.44 -12.44
C GLN A 196 -24.60 3.30 -11.00
N ARG A 197 -25.09 4.10 -10.06
CA ARG A 197 -24.72 3.99 -8.63
C ARG A 197 -25.19 2.68 -8.01
N ALA A 198 -26.42 2.25 -8.33
CA ALA A 198 -26.95 0.97 -7.88
C ALA A 198 -26.10 -0.20 -8.39
N ALA A 199 -25.72 -0.17 -9.68
CA ALA A 199 -24.84 -1.18 -10.27
C ALA A 199 -23.45 -1.21 -9.60
N GLU A 200 -22.88 -0.06 -9.24
CA GLU A 200 -21.60 -0.01 -8.51
C GLU A 200 -21.69 -0.62 -7.10
N SER A 201 -22.78 -0.33 -6.38
CA SER A 201 -23.08 -0.96 -5.10
C SER A 201 -23.26 -2.48 -5.23
N ASP A 202 -24.00 -2.94 -6.23
CA ASP A 202 -24.25 -4.36 -6.49
C ASP A 202 -22.96 -5.12 -6.84
N ILE A 203 -22.06 -4.50 -7.60
CA ILE A 203 -20.74 -5.08 -7.89
C ILE A 203 -19.94 -5.25 -6.60
N LEU A 204 -19.82 -4.20 -5.78
CA LEU A 204 -19.06 -4.27 -4.52
C LEU A 204 -19.64 -5.33 -3.57
N GLN A 205 -20.97 -5.41 -3.46
CA GLN A 205 -21.61 -6.44 -2.66
C GLN A 205 -21.34 -7.85 -3.18
N SER A 206 -21.35 -8.03 -4.51
CA SER A 206 -21.04 -9.32 -5.13
C SER A 206 -19.57 -9.72 -4.91
N ILE A 207 -18.62 -8.78 -5.04
CA ILE A 207 -17.20 -8.99 -4.73
C ILE A 207 -17.03 -9.40 -3.27
N ARG A 208 -17.71 -8.70 -2.35
CA ARG A 208 -17.68 -9.03 -0.91
C ARG A 208 -18.18 -10.46 -0.65
N ASN A 209 -19.32 -10.83 -1.22
CA ASN A 209 -19.87 -12.19 -1.08
C ASN A 209 -18.93 -13.28 -1.61
N LEU A 210 -18.22 -13.00 -2.71
CA LEU A 210 -17.34 -13.98 -3.36
C LEU A 210 -15.99 -14.15 -2.64
N TYR A 211 -15.38 -13.06 -2.18
CA TYR A 211 -13.96 -13.07 -1.84
C TYR A 211 -13.62 -12.72 -0.39
N TYR A 212 -14.52 -12.05 0.35
CA TYR A 212 -14.18 -11.52 1.69
C TYR A 212 -13.69 -12.62 2.64
N ASN A 213 -14.43 -13.71 2.76
CA ASN A 213 -14.06 -14.82 3.65
C ASN A 213 -12.75 -15.50 3.22
N GLN A 214 -12.49 -15.58 1.90
CA GLN A 214 -11.24 -16.15 1.40
C GLN A 214 -10.04 -15.26 1.76
N LEU A 215 -10.22 -13.94 1.70
CA LEU A 215 -9.20 -12.97 2.10
C LEU A 215 -8.96 -13.01 3.62
N CYS A 216 -10.00 -13.13 4.45
CA CYS A 216 -9.85 -13.31 5.90
C CYS A 216 -9.05 -14.58 6.22
N SER A 217 -9.38 -15.72 5.59
CA SER A 217 -8.61 -16.96 5.78
C SER A 217 -7.17 -16.82 5.31
N TYR A 218 -6.91 -16.05 4.25
CA TYR A 218 -5.53 -15.80 3.80
C TYR A 218 -4.76 -14.92 4.77
N GLU A 219 -5.38 -13.87 5.31
CA GLU A 219 -4.80 -13.01 6.33
C GLU A 219 -4.39 -13.81 7.57
N GLU A 220 -5.28 -14.68 8.07
CA GLU A 220 -5.00 -15.55 9.20
C GLU A 220 -3.77 -16.44 8.94
N GLN A 221 -3.68 -17.03 7.73
CA GLN A 221 -2.55 -17.87 7.33
C GLN A 221 -1.24 -17.08 7.25
N LEU A 222 -1.26 -15.87 6.69
CA LEU A 222 -0.09 -14.99 6.61
C LEU A 222 0.36 -14.53 8.01
N CYS A 223 -0.58 -14.24 8.92
CA CYS A 223 -0.27 -13.93 10.30
C CYS A 223 0.41 -15.10 11.02
N LEU A 224 -0.11 -16.32 10.86
CA LEU A 224 0.49 -17.53 11.42
C LEU A 224 1.88 -17.79 10.84
N SER A 225 2.04 -17.57 9.53
CA SER A 225 3.32 -17.73 8.84
C SER A 225 4.37 -16.75 9.33
N LEU A 226 4.00 -15.47 9.45
CA LEU A 226 4.89 -14.41 9.93
C LEU A 226 5.25 -14.59 11.42
N ALA A 227 4.36 -15.18 12.21
CA ALA A 227 4.64 -15.54 13.60
C ALA A 227 5.62 -16.72 13.73
N ALA A 228 5.59 -17.67 12.78
CA ALA A 228 6.53 -18.80 12.75
C ALA A 228 7.91 -18.37 12.24
N GLU A 229 7.97 -17.59 11.15
CA GLU A 229 9.21 -17.06 10.59
C GLU A 229 8.98 -15.73 9.89
N HIS A 230 9.78 -14.72 10.26
CA HIS A 230 9.63 -13.38 9.67
C HIS A 230 10.16 -13.34 8.23
N ARG A 231 9.25 -13.27 7.25
CA ARG A 231 9.58 -13.14 5.82
C ARG A 231 9.03 -11.84 5.25
N ASP A 232 9.91 -11.07 4.62
CA ASP A 232 9.57 -9.73 4.09
C ASP A 232 8.47 -9.74 3.02
N TRP A 233 8.37 -10.83 2.24
CA TRP A 233 7.33 -10.99 1.23
C TRP A 233 5.97 -11.37 1.86
N VAL A 234 5.95 -12.19 2.92
CA VAL A 234 4.73 -12.49 3.70
C VAL A 234 4.18 -11.23 4.37
N ALA A 235 5.07 -10.38 4.90
CA ALA A 235 4.68 -9.10 5.49
C ALA A 235 4.08 -8.14 4.45
N PHE A 236 4.61 -8.14 3.24
CA PHE A 236 4.06 -7.37 2.12
C PHE A 236 2.68 -7.87 1.72
N ASP A 237 2.53 -9.18 1.50
CA ASP A 237 1.25 -9.79 1.12
C ASP A 237 0.19 -9.55 2.20
N LEU A 238 0.57 -9.64 3.48
CA LEU A 238 -0.33 -9.34 4.60
C LEU A 238 -0.83 -7.89 4.53
N SER A 239 0.05 -6.93 4.24
CA SER A 239 -0.36 -5.53 4.09
C SER A 239 -1.30 -5.30 2.91
N VAL A 240 -1.13 -6.05 1.82
CA VAL A 240 -2.00 -5.99 0.64
C VAL A 240 -3.38 -6.57 0.99
N VAL A 241 -3.43 -7.74 1.62
CA VAL A 241 -4.69 -8.40 2.03
C VAL A 241 -5.46 -7.52 3.02
N GLN A 242 -4.78 -6.93 4.01
CA GLN A 242 -5.39 -5.99 4.96
C GLN A 242 -5.96 -4.74 4.28
N GLY A 243 -5.25 -4.21 3.26
CA GLY A 243 -5.77 -3.11 2.45
C GLY A 243 -7.02 -3.48 1.65
N LEU A 244 -7.06 -4.70 1.10
CA LEU A 244 -8.23 -5.22 0.38
C LEU A 244 -9.42 -5.45 1.32
N LEU A 245 -9.20 -6.05 2.49
CA LEU A 245 -10.23 -6.27 3.51
C LEU A 245 -10.81 -4.95 4.01
N ALA A 246 -9.95 -3.96 4.31
CA ALA A 246 -10.39 -2.63 4.70
C ALA A 246 -11.22 -1.91 3.61
N THR A 247 -10.96 -2.21 2.33
CA THR A 247 -11.75 -1.67 1.21
C THR A 247 -13.10 -2.36 1.07
N LEU A 248 -13.20 -3.64 1.45
CA LEU A 248 -14.43 -4.42 1.38
C LEU A 248 -15.30 -4.28 2.63
N ASP A 249 -14.79 -3.72 3.73
CA ASP A 249 -15.52 -3.55 4.99
C ASP A 249 -16.78 -2.66 4.80
N PRO A 250 -17.99 -3.17 5.10
CA PRO A 250 -19.22 -2.39 5.01
C PRO A 250 -19.30 -1.23 6.02
N HIS A 251 -18.51 -1.25 7.09
CA HIS A 251 -18.52 -0.23 8.14
C HIS A 251 -17.44 0.86 7.95
N CYS A 252 -16.67 0.77 6.87
CA CYS A 252 -15.65 1.78 6.57
C CYS A 252 -16.32 3.05 6.00
N GLU A 253 -16.46 4.10 6.83
CA GLU A 253 -17.08 5.38 6.45
C GLU A 253 -16.27 6.21 5.43
N ALA A 254 -15.05 5.77 5.07
CA ALA A 254 -14.17 6.52 4.19
C ALA A 254 -13.70 5.66 3.01
N PRO A 255 -14.07 5.98 1.76
CA PRO A 255 -13.38 5.45 0.59
C PRO A 255 -12.03 6.19 0.50
N GLN A 256 -11.06 5.85 1.36
CA GLN A 256 -9.72 6.46 1.33
C GLN A 256 -8.96 6.17 0.03
N TYR A 257 -9.50 5.26 -0.79
CA TYR A 257 -9.11 5.11 -2.17
C TYR A 257 -10.35 5.12 -3.05
N HIS A 258 -10.43 6.09 -3.97
CA HIS A 258 -11.25 5.98 -5.17
C HIS A 258 -10.72 4.82 -6.04
N HIS A 259 -10.87 3.59 -5.56
CA HIS A 259 -10.51 2.43 -6.33
C HIS A 259 -11.57 2.24 -7.39
N ASN A 260 -11.13 2.27 -8.65
CA ASN A 260 -11.93 1.69 -9.73
C ASN A 260 -12.25 0.25 -9.33
N ILE A 261 -13.54 -0.05 -9.19
CA ILE A 261 -14.08 -1.37 -8.83
C ILE A 261 -13.42 -2.50 -9.65
N GLN A 262 -13.09 -2.24 -10.91
CA GLN A 262 -12.37 -3.19 -11.77
C GLN A 262 -10.95 -3.47 -11.27
N THR A 263 -10.24 -2.44 -10.83
CA THR A 263 -8.89 -2.58 -10.27
C THR A 263 -8.92 -3.37 -8.97
N LEU A 264 -9.90 -3.11 -8.10
CA LEU A 264 -10.10 -3.87 -6.87
C LEU A 264 -10.32 -5.36 -7.19
N HIS A 265 -11.26 -5.67 -8.10
CA HIS A 265 -11.55 -7.05 -8.48
C HIS A 265 -10.32 -7.75 -9.08
N SER A 266 -9.59 -7.10 -10.00
CA SER A 266 -8.35 -7.66 -10.57
C SER A 266 -7.23 -7.87 -9.54
N GLN A 267 -7.10 -6.99 -8.56
CA GLN A 267 -6.13 -7.13 -7.48
C GLN A 267 -6.47 -8.33 -6.58
N ILE A 268 -7.75 -8.50 -6.23
CA ILE A 268 -8.22 -9.65 -5.46
C ILE A 268 -7.93 -10.96 -6.21
N GLU A 269 -8.26 -11.04 -7.50
CA GLU A 269 -7.97 -12.23 -8.31
C GLU A 269 -6.48 -12.54 -8.39
N LYS A 270 -5.63 -11.51 -8.50
CA LYS A 270 -4.18 -11.68 -8.52
C LYS A 270 -3.67 -12.22 -7.19
N VAL A 271 -4.09 -11.62 -6.07
CA VAL A 271 -3.69 -12.02 -4.72
C VAL A 271 -4.14 -13.46 -4.42
N LEU A 272 -5.34 -13.85 -4.83
CA LEU A 272 -5.82 -15.22 -4.64
C LEU A 272 -5.10 -16.25 -5.52
N LYS A 273 -4.58 -15.85 -6.69
CA LYS A 273 -3.69 -16.72 -7.49
C LYS A 273 -2.33 -16.88 -6.81
N GLU A 274 -1.78 -15.80 -6.26
CA GLU A 274 -0.52 -15.81 -5.50
C GLU A 274 -0.67 -16.63 -4.20
N LYS A 275 -1.84 -16.59 -3.55
CA LYS A 275 -2.18 -17.46 -2.41
C LYS A 275 -2.00 -18.94 -2.73
N ALA A 276 -2.42 -19.42 -3.91
CA ALA A 276 -2.26 -20.83 -4.25
C ALA A 276 -0.79 -21.28 -4.30
N LEU A 277 0.11 -20.37 -4.72
CA LEU A 277 1.55 -20.61 -4.68
C LEU A 277 2.07 -20.60 -3.24
N PHE A 278 1.58 -19.65 -2.42
CA PHE A 278 1.88 -19.60 -1.00
C PHE A 278 1.47 -20.91 -0.29
N ASP A 279 0.25 -21.37 -0.47
CA ASP A 279 -0.28 -22.59 0.15
C ASP A 279 0.60 -23.81 -0.18
N TYR A 280 1.03 -23.94 -1.44
CA TYR A 280 1.92 -25.00 -1.88
C TYR A 280 3.31 -24.92 -1.20
N MET A 281 3.92 -23.74 -1.16
CA MET A 281 5.22 -23.53 -0.51
C MET A 281 5.14 -23.76 1.00
N TRP A 282 4.07 -23.28 1.63
CA TRP A 282 3.81 -23.39 3.05
C TRP A 282 3.62 -24.86 3.47
N GLU A 283 2.83 -25.63 2.71
CA GLU A 283 2.63 -27.05 2.99
C GLU A 283 3.91 -27.87 2.79
N MET A 284 4.73 -27.52 1.79
CA MET A 284 6.04 -28.14 1.58
C MET A 284 6.99 -27.89 2.77
N GLU A 285 6.97 -26.69 3.35
CA GLU A 285 7.79 -26.36 4.52
C GLU A 285 7.31 -27.08 5.78
N ARG A 286 6.00 -27.16 6.00
CA ARG A 286 5.42 -27.96 7.09
C ARG A 286 5.78 -29.44 6.96
N SER A 287 5.78 -29.97 5.74
CA SER A 287 6.16 -31.36 5.46
C SER A 287 7.65 -31.63 5.73
N LYS A 288 8.54 -30.67 5.45
CA LYS A 288 9.98 -30.77 5.76
C LYS A 288 10.24 -30.84 7.27
N LEU A 289 9.52 -30.04 8.06
CA LEU A 289 9.61 -30.06 9.52
C LEU A 289 9.12 -31.39 10.12
N ALA A 290 8.08 -32.00 9.52
CA ALA A 290 7.59 -33.31 9.95
C ALA A 290 8.60 -34.45 9.66
N PHE A 291 9.33 -34.40 8.53
CA PHE A 291 10.37 -35.38 8.21
C PHE A 291 11.67 -35.18 9.00
N SER A 292 11.99 -33.94 9.41
CA SER A 292 13.15 -33.62 10.25
C SER A 292 12.98 -34.03 11.72
N GLY A 293 11.75 -34.27 12.17
CA GLY A 293 11.44 -34.71 13.54
C GLY A 293 11.55 -36.23 13.77
N GLY A 294 11.80 -37.02 12.71
CA GLY A 294 12.06 -38.45 12.80
C GLY A 294 13.51 -38.71 13.16
N THR A 295 13.87 -38.57 14.44
CA THR A 295 15.14 -39.11 14.95
C THR A 295 15.22 -40.60 14.65
N HIS A 296 16.18 -40.96 13.79
CA HIS A 296 16.81 -42.27 13.74
C HIS A 296 17.13 -42.73 15.19
N THR A 297 16.36 -43.67 15.72
CA THR A 297 16.88 -44.60 16.74
C THR A 297 17.55 -45.74 15.98
N PRO A 298 18.88 -45.88 16.01
CA PRO A 298 19.51 -47.09 15.52
C PRO A 298 19.20 -48.23 16.49
N ILE A 299 18.67 -49.33 15.98
CA ILE A 299 18.84 -50.68 16.54
C ILE A 299 19.64 -51.46 15.52
#